data_AF-A0A7V9SLY0-F1
#
_entry.id   AF-A0A7V9SLY0-F1
#
_cell.length_a   1.000
_cell.length_b   1.000
_cell.length_c   1.000
_cell.angle_alpha   90.00
_cell.angle_beta   90.00
_cell.angle_gamma   90.00
#
_symmetry.space_group_name_H-M   'P 1'
#
loop_
_entity.id
_entity.type
_entity.pdbx_description
1 polymer ?
#
loop_
_entity_poly.entity_id
_entity_poly.type
_entity_poly.pdbx_seq_one_letter_code
_entity_poly.pdbx_strand_id
1 'polypeptide(L)'
;MKLILERQIKFAFVLALLLLLTIGFFAYHSTNSLNEAINWEKHTQEVLLELDETLYLILDAEASGRGFVLTNNESFLEPYKQTAATLDANLKRLQTLVADNSVQTENSTKLENLAGEKLDFIKRTIEIRRTQGFARAVEEVSSNKGKNLMDEIRRLVGEMKDIEKNLLLTQEADLDKSVRSTSQILFLGSIVGILSLGLANFAIFRETGKRREVQNELRDTNKGLETRVEERTHELLNKNVELQEQIRHREQNEITLRQSENFARGILDSLPAQIAVIDMSGKIIAVNEAWQTFARTNGVDEKLITSSIGQNYLDVSAESSGAERDAMFVRENLQAVLSGEKTGFSFEYPCHAPHEERWFIMQVSAMHGKDGGAVVSHTNITDRKKAEIKLKNSEEFNRSIFENSPDCINVLELDGTFHSMNTNGLSLMEIEDSTSFDTKLWIDYWEGDENELAYQAVQTALKGKTAHFEGFCKTSKGNLKWWDVSVAPVFDSKGVPRRLISTARDITNRREAEREREELFKREQAARKEAEIANRMRDEFLATVSHELRAPLNSILGWARLLEKGKLDDATSKKAITTIVRNSEAQNRLIEDLLDVSRIISGKLRLEVMTIKPINVVESALETVRPAAEAKGI
;
A
#
# COMPACT_ATOMS: atom_id res chain seq x y z
N MET A 1 -28.10 -10.24 -19.80
CA MET A 1 -26.65 -10.56 -19.89
C MET A 1 -25.78 -9.78 -18.89
N LYS A 2 -25.90 -8.45 -18.75
CA LYS A 2 -25.16 -7.64 -17.73
C LYS A 2 -25.26 -8.17 -16.28
N LEU A 3 -26.44 -8.63 -15.86
CA LEU A 3 -26.69 -9.18 -14.51
C LEU A 3 -25.88 -10.46 -14.17
N ILE A 4 -25.46 -11.23 -15.17
CA ILE A 4 -24.72 -12.49 -14.96
C ILE A 4 -23.24 -12.20 -14.69
N LEU A 5 -22.66 -11.23 -15.42
CA LEU A 5 -21.25 -10.84 -15.29
C LEU A 5 -20.98 -10.20 -13.92
N GLU A 6 -21.82 -9.26 -13.48
CA GLU A 6 -21.69 -8.67 -12.14
C GLU A 6 -21.72 -9.73 -11.04
N ARG A 7 -22.62 -10.71 -11.18
CA ARG A 7 -22.82 -11.75 -10.18
C ARG A 7 -21.63 -12.72 -10.13
N GLN A 8 -21.00 -13.00 -11.27
CA GLN A 8 -19.78 -13.82 -11.34
C GLN A 8 -18.56 -13.10 -10.74
N ILE A 9 -18.40 -11.80 -11.02
CA ILE A 9 -17.30 -11.00 -10.44
C ILE A 9 -17.47 -10.88 -8.92
N LYS A 10 -18.69 -10.59 -8.45
CA LYS A 10 -19.01 -10.55 -7.01
C LYS A 10 -18.72 -11.89 -6.34
N PHE A 11 -19.07 -13.02 -6.97
CA PHE A 11 -18.78 -14.35 -6.44
C PHE A 11 -17.28 -14.65 -6.35
N ALA A 12 -16.51 -14.34 -7.40
CA ALA A 12 -15.05 -14.52 -7.38
C ALA A 12 -14.38 -13.68 -6.28
N PHE A 13 -14.86 -12.44 -6.08
CA PHE A 13 -14.35 -11.55 -5.03
C PHE A 13 -14.65 -12.08 -3.62
N VAL A 14 -15.88 -12.57 -3.39
CA VAL A 14 -16.26 -13.20 -2.11
C VAL A 14 -15.45 -14.45 -1.84
N LEU A 15 -15.22 -15.29 -2.85
CA LEU A 15 -14.39 -16.49 -2.72
C LEU A 15 -12.93 -16.15 -2.38
N ALA A 16 -12.36 -15.13 -3.04
CA ALA A 16 -11.02 -14.65 -2.75
C ALA A 16 -10.89 -14.09 -1.32
N LEU A 17 -11.90 -13.34 -0.85
CA LEU A 17 -11.95 -12.83 0.52
C LEU A 17 -12.01 -13.96 1.56
N LEU A 18 -12.85 -14.97 1.32
CA LEU A 18 -12.95 -16.15 2.19
C LEU A 18 -11.62 -16.92 2.23
N LEU A 19 -10.94 -17.09 1.09
CA LEU A 19 -9.61 -17.69 1.04
C LEU A 19 -8.60 -16.91 1.88
N LEU A 20 -8.55 -15.58 1.73
CA LEU A 20 -7.66 -14.73 2.53
C LEU A 20 -7.94 -14.84 4.04
N LEU A 21 -9.21 -14.86 4.45
CA LEU A 21 -9.59 -15.03 5.86
C LEU A 21 -9.19 -16.40 6.40
N THR A 22 -9.40 -17.47 5.63
CA THR A 22 -8.98 -18.82 6.04
C THR A 22 -7.46 -18.93 6.17
N ILE A 23 -6.71 -18.42 5.19
CA ILE A 23 -5.24 -18.39 5.24
C ILE A 23 -4.76 -17.58 6.45
N GLY A 24 -5.35 -16.41 6.69
CA GLY A 24 -5.05 -15.57 7.84
C GLY A 24 -5.32 -16.26 9.18
N PHE A 25 -6.45 -16.96 9.30
CA PHE A 25 -6.81 -17.73 10.49
C PHE A 25 -5.79 -18.84 10.78
N PHE A 26 -5.41 -19.63 9.78
CA PHE A 26 -4.40 -20.68 9.94
C PHE A 26 -3.01 -20.13 10.24
N ALA A 27 -2.60 -19.04 9.57
CA ALA A 27 -1.32 -18.38 9.83
C ALA A 27 -1.22 -17.85 11.28
N TYR A 28 -2.31 -17.25 11.78
CA TYR A 28 -2.39 -16.77 13.15
C TYR A 28 -2.27 -17.93 14.15
N HIS A 29 -3.04 -19.01 13.95
CA HIS A 29 -2.96 -20.18 14.83
C HIS A 29 -1.58 -20.83 14.81
N SER A 30 -0.96 -20.98 13.63
CA SER A 30 0.38 -21.53 13.49
C SER A 30 1.44 -20.69 14.20
N THR A 31 1.30 -19.35 14.16
CA THR A 31 2.21 -18.42 14.84
C THR A 31 2.07 -18.51 16.35
N ASN A 32 0.84 -18.61 16.85
CA ASN A 32 0.61 -18.80 18.28
C ASN A 32 1.15 -20.13 18.78
N SER A 33 0.92 -21.23 18.06
CA SER A 33 1.49 -22.54 18.40
C SER A 33 3.03 -22.54 18.37
N LEU A 34 3.65 -21.78 17.46
CA LEU A 34 5.10 -21.60 17.43
C LEU A 34 5.61 -20.85 18.67
N ASN A 35 4.95 -19.75 19.04
CA ASN A 35 5.32 -18.99 20.24
C ASN A 35 5.15 -19.81 21.52
N GLU A 36 4.07 -20.59 21.62
CA GLU A 36 3.86 -21.51 22.74
C GLU A 36 4.97 -22.56 22.81
N ALA A 37 5.34 -23.18 21.69
CA ALA A 37 6.41 -24.17 21.65
C ALA A 37 7.78 -23.59 22.02
N ILE A 38 8.12 -22.38 21.57
CA ILE A 38 9.36 -21.67 21.98
C ILE A 38 9.39 -21.44 23.49
N ASN A 39 8.25 -21.05 24.08
CA ASN A 39 8.16 -20.85 25.52
C ASN A 39 8.32 -22.18 26.29
N TRP A 40 7.75 -23.27 25.78
CA TRP A 40 7.92 -24.61 26.35
C TRP A 40 9.35 -25.12 26.25
N GLU A 41 10.05 -24.88 25.14
CA GLU A 41 11.47 -25.22 25.00
C GLU A 41 12.30 -24.50 26.07
N LYS A 42 12.06 -23.19 26.24
CA LYS A 42 12.73 -22.39 27.27
C LYS A 42 12.43 -22.93 28.68
N HIS A 43 11.16 -23.25 28.96
CA HIS A 43 10.74 -23.82 30.25
C HIS A 43 11.47 -25.13 30.55
N THR A 44 11.49 -26.06 29.60
CA THR A 44 12.22 -27.34 29.74
C THR A 44 13.73 -27.11 29.94
N GLN A 45 14.34 -26.14 29.25
CA GLN A 45 15.75 -25.78 29.50
C GLN A 45 15.99 -25.23 30.91
N GLU A 46 15.07 -24.42 31.44
CA GLU A 46 15.14 -23.92 32.81
C GLU A 46 15.04 -25.07 33.83
N VAL A 47 14.13 -26.03 33.64
CA VAL A 47 14.03 -27.23 34.50
C VAL A 47 15.32 -28.05 34.48
N LEU A 48 15.90 -28.28 33.29
CA LEU A 48 17.16 -29.03 33.15
C LEU A 48 18.34 -28.34 33.84
N LEU A 49 18.42 -27.01 33.75
CA LEU A 49 19.44 -26.20 34.42
C LEU A 49 19.31 -26.30 35.94
N GLU A 50 18.10 -26.15 36.48
CA GLU A 50 17.85 -26.25 37.93
C GLU A 50 18.16 -27.66 38.48
N LEU A 51 17.86 -28.71 37.70
CA LEU A 51 18.23 -30.09 38.02
C LEU A 51 19.75 -30.28 38.07
N ASP A 52 20.48 -29.71 37.11
CA ASP A 52 21.95 -29.75 37.07
C ASP A 52 22.57 -28.95 38.21
N GLU A 53 22.04 -27.77 38.50
CA GLU A 53 22.50 -26.92 39.60
C GLU A 53 22.25 -27.58 40.95
N THR A 54 21.07 -28.19 41.15
CA THR A 54 20.75 -28.96 42.36
C THR A 54 21.74 -30.12 42.55
N LEU A 55 22.02 -30.88 41.49
CA LEU A 55 22.97 -31.99 41.55
C LEU A 55 24.39 -31.50 41.83
N TYR A 56 24.81 -30.40 41.20
CA TYR A 56 26.11 -29.78 41.39
C TYR A 56 26.32 -29.33 42.84
N LEU A 57 25.35 -28.59 43.40
CA LEU A 57 25.40 -28.10 44.78
C LEU A 57 25.58 -29.24 45.78
N ILE A 58 24.84 -30.33 45.63
CA ILE A 58 24.94 -31.50 46.51
C ILE A 58 26.31 -32.18 46.37
N LEU A 59 26.83 -32.28 45.15
CA LEU A 59 28.14 -32.88 44.88
C LEU A 59 29.28 -32.04 45.45
N ASP A 60 29.18 -30.71 45.36
CA ASP A 60 30.15 -29.77 45.90
C ASP A 60 30.14 -29.76 47.44
N ALA A 61 28.94 -29.80 48.05
CA ALA A 61 28.78 -29.98 49.49
C ALA A 61 29.38 -31.32 49.99
N GLU A 62 29.20 -32.41 49.24
CA GLU A 62 29.80 -33.70 49.56
C GLU A 62 31.33 -33.66 49.46
N ALA A 63 31.88 -33.04 48.41
CA ALA A 63 33.31 -32.89 48.21
C ALA A 63 33.94 -32.04 49.34
N SER A 64 33.31 -30.90 49.66
CA SER A 64 33.65 -30.02 50.79
C SER A 64 33.65 -30.76 52.13
N GLY A 65 32.57 -31.49 52.43
CA GLY A 65 32.47 -32.29 53.65
C GLY A 65 33.57 -33.34 53.77
N ARG A 66 33.87 -34.07 52.69
CA ARG A 66 34.99 -35.03 52.65
C ARG A 66 36.35 -34.35 52.80
N GLY A 67 36.55 -33.20 52.15
CA GLY A 67 37.77 -32.40 52.27
C GLY A 67 38.03 -31.97 53.71
N PHE A 68 37.00 -31.52 54.43
CA PHE A 68 37.08 -31.21 55.85
C PHE A 68 37.38 -32.44 56.70
N VAL A 69 36.71 -33.57 56.45
CA VAL A 69 36.98 -34.82 57.20
C VAL A 69 38.45 -35.24 57.06
N LEU A 70 39.01 -35.16 55.86
CA LEU A 70 40.40 -35.51 55.58
C LEU A 70 41.40 -34.54 56.22
N THR A 71 41.17 -33.24 56.09
CA THR A 71 42.18 -32.21 56.42
C THR A 71 41.99 -31.55 57.78
N ASN A 72 40.78 -31.60 58.34
CA ASN A 72 40.34 -30.82 59.50
C ASN A 72 40.47 -29.29 59.31
N ASN A 73 40.53 -28.81 58.07
CA ASN A 73 40.63 -27.39 57.76
C ASN A 73 39.25 -26.80 57.42
N GLU A 74 38.78 -25.88 58.25
CA GLU A 74 37.49 -25.18 58.13
C GLU A 74 37.32 -24.45 56.78
N SER A 75 38.39 -24.05 56.10
CA SER A 75 38.29 -23.38 54.80
C SER A 75 37.67 -24.27 53.72
N PHE A 76 37.73 -25.60 53.87
CA PHE A 76 37.08 -26.53 52.95
C PHE A 76 35.56 -26.53 53.08
N LEU A 77 34.98 -25.96 54.15
CA LEU A 77 33.54 -25.98 54.40
C LEU A 77 32.78 -24.83 53.73
N GLU A 78 33.45 -23.85 53.11
CA GLU A 78 32.77 -22.73 52.45
C GLU A 78 31.75 -23.18 51.38
N PRO A 79 32.07 -24.13 50.48
CA PRO A 79 31.08 -24.64 49.50
C PRO A 79 29.89 -25.36 50.15
N TYR A 80 30.12 -26.02 51.30
CA TYR A 80 29.04 -26.65 52.06
C TYR A 80 28.11 -25.60 52.68
N LYS A 81 28.67 -24.54 53.27
CA LYS A 81 27.88 -23.43 53.85
C LYS A 81 27.05 -22.74 52.78
N GLN A 82 27.63 -22.48 51.61
CA GLN A 82 26.93 -21.89 50.48
C GLN A 82 25.78 -22.79 50.02
N THR A 83 26.05 -24.09 49.83
CA THR A 83 25.02 -25.06 49.45
C THR A 83 23.89 -25.13 50.48
N ALA A 84 24.22 -25.17 51.78
CA ALA A 84 23.22 -25.21 52.84
C ALA A 84 22.33 -23.93 52.86
N ALA A 85 22.82 -22.81 52.34
CA ALA A 85 22.08 -21.57 52.23
C ALA A 85 21.22 -21.46 50.95
N THR A 86 21.63 -22.11 49.85
CA THR A 86 20.98 -21.94 48.53
C THR A 86 20.14 -23.13 48.07
N LEU A 87 20.41 -24.35 48.55
CA LEU A 87 19.78 -25.57 48.05
C LEU A 87 18.24 -25.57 48.22
N ASP A 88 17.73 -25.08 49.35
CA ASP A 88 16.28 -24.96 49.61
C ASP A 88 15.59 -24.01 48.61
N ALA A 89 16.26 -22.91 48.24
CA ALA A 89 15.72 -21.97 47.26
C ALA A 89 15.66 -22.58 45.85
N ASN A 90 16.70 -23.30 45.43
CA ASN A 90 16.72 -23.98 44.13
C ASN A 90 15.69 -25.11 44.07
N LEU A 91 15.54 -25.91 45.14
CA LEU A 91 14.53 -26.97 45.21
C LEU A 91 13.10 -26.41 45.14
N LYS A 92 12.82 -25.28 45.80
CA LYS A 92 11.51 -24.59 45.67
C LYS A 92 11.28 -24.02 44.28
N ARG A 93 12.32 -23.49 43.64
CA ARG A 93 12.23 -23.02 42.26
C ARG A 93 11.96 -24.18 41.30
N LEU A 94 12.65 -25.29 41.45
CA LEU A 94 12.41 -26.52 40.70
C LEU A 94 10.96 -27.00 40.86
N GLN A 95 10.44 -27.07 42.09
CA GLN A 95 9.04 -27.43 42.36
C GLN A 95 8.03 -26.51 41.66
N THR A 96 8.34 -25.21 41.61
CA THR A 96 7.49 -24.22 40.93
C THR A 96 7.53 -24.44 39.42
N LEU A 97 8.70 -24.70 38.86
CA LEU A 97 8.86 -24.95 37.43
C LEU A 97 8.19 -26.24 36.98
N VAL A 98 8.19 -27.30 37.80
CA VAL A 98 7.60 -28.59 37.40
C VAL A 98 6.13 -28.78 37.83
N ALA A 99 5.48 -27.72 38.32
CA ALA A 99 4.11 -27.76 38.84
C ALA A 99 3.05 -28.13 37.76
N ASP A 100 3.39 -27.97 36.49
CA ASP A 100 2.57 -28.34 35.33
C ASP A 100 2.53 -29.86 35.09
N ASN A 101 3.48 -30.61 35.66
CA ASN A 101 3.61 -32.05 35.46
C ASN A 101 3.54 -32.81 36.79
N SER A 102 2.48 -33.60 36.98
CA SER A 102 2.22 -34.31 38.24
C SER A 102 3.32 -35.30 38.61
N VAL A 103 3.95 -35.97 37.63
CA VAL A 103 5.03 -36.93 37.87
C VAL A 103 6.31 -36.19 38.27
N GLN A 104 6.63 -35.08 37.60
CA GLN A 104 7.80 -34.27 37.94
C GLN A 104 7.62 -33.59 39.30
N THR A 105 6.40 -33.15 39.65
CA THR A 105 6.09 -32.62 40.98
C THR A 105 6.40 -33.66 42.06
N GLU A 106 5.92 -34.89 41.90
CA GLU A 106 6.21 -35.99 42.83
C GLU A 106 7.73 -36.27 42.93
N ASN A 107 8.43 -36.30 41.80
CA ASN A 107 9.87 -36.53 41.76
C ASN A 107 10.66 -35.38 42.39
N SER A 108 10.22 -34.13 42.22
CA SER A 108 10.87 -32.96 42.83
C SER A 108 10.75 -32.96 44.36
N THR A 109 9.61 -33.41 44.92
CA THR A 109 9.44 -33.60 46.37
C THR A 109 10.30 -34.75 46.89
N LYS A 110 10.42 -35.85 46.15
CA LYS A 110 11.35 -36.94 46.50
C LYS A 110 12.81 -36.46 46.48
N LEU A 111 13.18 -35.65 45.49
CA LEU A 111 14.51 -35.07 45.36
C LEU A 111 14.82 -34.13 46.52
N GLU A 112 13.87 -33.29 46.93
CA GLU A 112 14.00 -32.41 48.10
C GLU A 112 14.30 -33.21 49.36
N ASN A 113 13.53 -34.27 49.63
CA ASN A 113 13.74 -35.13 50.80
C ASN A 113 15.12 -35.81 50.77
N LEU A 114 15.52 -36.40 49.64
CA LEU A 114 16.83 -37.05 49.50
C LEU A 114 17.99 -36.06 49.64
N ALA A 115 17.85 -34.87 49.06
CA ALA A 115 18.83 -33.80 49.14
C ALA A 115 18.99 -33.30 50.59
N GLY A 116 17.88 -33.14 51.32
CA GLY A 116 17.87 -32.83 52.75
C GLY A 116 18.58 -33.90 53.58
N GLU A 117 18.22 -35.17 53.41
CA GLU A 117 18.87 -36.30 54.10
C GLU A 117 20.39 -36.36 53.82
N LYS A 118 20.79 -36.04 52.59
CA LYS A 118 22.19 -36.00 52.17
C LYS A 118 22.95 -34.85 52.84
N LEU A 119 22.37 -33.65 52.90
CA LEU A 119 22.95 -32.53 53.62
C LEU A 119 23.08 -32.81 55.12
N ASP A 120 22.06 -33.40 55.74
CA ASP A 120 22.10 -33.78 57.15
C ASP A 120 23.19 -34.84 57.43
N PHE A 121 23.38 -35.80 56.52
CA PHE A 121 24.47 -36.76 56.60
C PHE A 121 25.85 -36.05 56.55
N ILE A 122 26.03 -35.10 55.63
CA ILE A 122 27.28 -34.32 55.53
C ILE A 122 27.50 -33.50 56.82
N LYS A 123 26.47 -32.80 57.30
CA LYS A 123 26.49 -32.02 58.55
C LYS A 123 26.92 -32.87 59.74
N ARG A 124 26.30 -34.03 59.91
CA ARG A 124 26.61 -34.98 60.99
C ARG A 124 28.05 -35.47 60.90
N THR A 125 28.53 -35.76 59.69
CA THR A 125 29.91 -36.20 59.47
C THR A 125 30.92 -35.11 59.88
N ILE A 126 30.65 -33.85 59.53
CA ILE A 126 31.44 -32.69 59.95
C ILE A 126 31.47 -32.57 61.48
N GLU A 127 30.32 -32.73 62.13
CA GLU A 127 30.19 -32.62 63.58
C GLU A 127 30.90 -33.75 64.34
N ILE A 128 30.81 -34.99 63.83
CA ILE A 128 31.59 -36.14 64.35
C ILE A 128 33.08 -35.85 64.22
N ARG A 129 33.53 -35.30 63.09
CA ARG A 129 34.96 -34.94 62.90
C ARG A 129 35.42 -33.91 63.92
N ARG A 130 34.60 -32.89 64.20
CA ARG A 130 34.88 -31.82 65.18
C ARG A 130 34.91 -32.31 66.63
N THR A 131 34.02 -33.24 67.00
CA THR A 131 33.79 -33.62 68.41
C THR A 131 34.42 -34.95 68.81
N GLN A 132 34.48 -35.92 67.90
CA GLN A 132 34.88 -37.31 68.17
C GLN A 132 36.15 -37.73 67.41
N GLY A 133 36.67 -36.88 66.51
CA GLY A 133 37.94 -37.09 65.81
C GLY A 133 37.84 -37.88 64.50
N PHE A 134 38.99 -38.06 63.83
CA PHE A 134 39.07 -38.59 62.46
C PHE A 134 38.53 -40.01 62.32
N ALA A 135 38.92 -40.92 63.22
CA ALA A 135 38.59 -42.34 63.11
C ALA A 135 37.06 -42.59 63.11
N ARG A 136 36.32 -41.89 63.97
CA ARG A 136 34.85 -41.96 64.00
C ARG A 136 34.19 -41.33 62.78
N ALA A 137 34.73 -40.23 62.26
CA ALA A 137 34.21 -39.61 61.04
C ALA A 137 34.40 -40.49 59.81
N VAL A 138 35.53 -41.20 59.71
CA VAL A 138 35.78 -42.18 58.62
C VAL A 138 34.86 -43.39 58.74
N GLU A 139 34.58 -43.88 59.95
CA GLU A 139 33.60 -44.94 60.18
C GLU A 139 32.20 -44.55 59.68
N GLU A 140 31.75 -43.33 59.97
CA GLU A 140 30.47 -42.79 59.48
C GLU A 140 30.43 -42.71 57.94
N VAL A 141 31.49 -42.19 57.31
CA VAL A 141 31.59 -42.13 55.83
C VAL A 141 31.63 -43.53 55.21
N SER A 142 32.27 -44.48 55.88
CA SER A 142 32.40 -45.88 55.43
C SER A 142 31.13 -46.70 55.57
N SER A 143 30.08 -46.16 56.22
CA SER A 143 28.76 -46.79 56.34
C SER A 143 28.01 -46.99 55.01
N ASN A 144 28.56 -46.47 53.89
CA ASN A 144 27.95 -46.39 52.56
C ASN A 144 26.63 -45.60 52.48
N LYS A 145 26.06 -45.10 53.59
CA LYS A 145 24.80 -44.35 53.60
C LYS A 145 24.86 -43.13 52.69
N GLY A 146 25.93 -42.32 52.79
CA GLY A 146 26.13 -41.16 51.94
C GLY A 146 26.25 -41.51 50.45
N LYS A 147 26.89 -42.63 50.11
CA LYS A 147 26.99 -43.11 48.72
C LYS A 147 25.62 -43.49 48.17
N ASN A 148 24.85 -44.28 48.92
CA ASN A 148 23.52 -44.72 48.51
C ASN A 148 22.57 -43.54 48.27
N LEU A 149 22.57 -42.55 49.17
CA LEU A 149 21.79 -41.31 48.98
C LEU A 149 22.20 -40.57 47.70
N MET A 150 23.50 -40.47 47.42
CA MET A 150 23.98 -39.78 46.22
C MET A 150 23.62 -40.53 44.92
N ASP A 151 23.73 -41.86 44.94
CA ASP A 151 23.37 -42.69 43.79
C ASP A 151 21.86 -42.61 43.51
N GLU A 152 21.02 -42.52 44.56
CA GLU A 152 19.58 -42.32 44.43
C GLU A 152 19.21 -40.92 43.92
N ILE A 153 19.89 -39.87 44.41
CA ILE A 153 19.76 -38.50 43.89
C ILE A 153 20.14 -38.45 42.40
N ARG A 154 21.27 -39.04 42.01
CA ARG A 154 21.70 -39.09 40.59
C ARG A 154 20.69 -39.82 39.72
N ARG A 155 20.16 -40.96 40.20
CA ARG A 155 19.14 -41.73 39.49
C ARG A 155 17.88 -40.90 39.28
N LEU A 156 17.37 -40.27 40.34
CA LEU A 156 16.15 -39.48 40.29
C LEU A 156 16.29 -38.24 39.41
N VAL A 157 17.40 -37.50 39.54
CA VAL A 157 17.71 -36.38 38.63
C VAL A 157 17.81 -36.88 37.19
N GLY A 158 18.45 -38.02 36.94
CA GLY A 158 18.48 -38.65 35.61
C GLY A 158 17.08 -38.92 35.04
N GLU A 159 16.21 -39.54 35.83
CA GLU A 159 14.81 -39.81 35.45
C GLU A 159 14.04 -38.52 35.14
N MET A 160 14.18 -37.48 35.98
CA MET A 160 13.55 -36.17 35.75
C MET A 160 14.07 -35.51 34.47
N LYS A 161 15.37 -35.58 34.19
CA LYS A 161 15.96 -35.03 32.95
C LYS A 161 15.51 -35.81 31.70
N ASP A 162 15.33 -37.12 31.81
CA ASP A 162 14.84 -37.94 30.70
C ASP A 162 13.38 -37.64 30.37
N ILE A 163 12.53 -37.36 31.38
CA ILE A 163 11.15 -36.90 31.18
C ILE A 163 11.14 -35.59 30.38
N GLU A 164 11.93 -34.59 30.79
CA GLU A 164 12.03 -33.29 30.09
C GLU A 164 12.52 -33.43 28.64
N LYS A 165 13.56 -34.24 28.41
CA LYS A 165 14.08 -34.47 27.05
C LYS A 165 13.07 -35.16 26.14
N ASN A 166 12.31 -36.12 26.66
CA ASN A 166 11.27 -36.80 25.89
C ASN A 166 10.09 -35.87 25.58
N LEU A 167 9.74 -34.96 26.50
CA LEU A 167 8.74 -33.93 26.26
C LEU A 167 9.18 -33.01 25.10
N LEU A 168 10.43 -32.57 25.10
CA LEU A 168 11.01 -31.73 24.05
C LEU A 168 10.99 -32.41 22.67
N LEU A 169 11.37 -33.70 22.60
CA LEU A 169 11.29 -34.49 21.36
C LEU A 169 9.86 -34.62 20.84
N THR A 170 8.88 -34.73 21.74
CA THR A 170 7.47 -34.82 21.36
C THR A 170 6.96 -33.48 20.82
N GLN A 171 7.34 -32.38 21.45
CA GLN A 171 6.98 -31.03 21.02
C GLN A 171 7.59 -30.68 19.64
N GLU A 172 8.86 -31.06 19.40
CA GLU A 172 9.53 -30.85 18.11
C GLU A 172 8.78 -31.57 16.96
N ALA A 173 8.33 -32.80 17.18
CA ALA A 173 7.57 -33.57 16.19
C ALA A 173 6.19 -32.97 15.88
N ASP A 174 5.52 -32.37 16.86
CA ASP A 174 4.22 -31.71 16.66
C ASP A 174 4.36 -30.34 15.99
N LEU A 175 5.47 -29.64 16.25
CA LEU A 175 5.82 -28.41 15.55
C LEU A 175 6.04 -28.66 14.05
N ASP A 176 6.80 -29.71 13.72
CA ASP A 176 7.06 -30.12 12.34
C ASP A 176 5.77 -30.47 11.57
N LYS A 177 4.83 -31.14 12.22
CA LYS A 177 3.50 -31.41 11.64
C LYS A 177 2.73 -30.12 11.40
N SER A 178 2.72 -29.21 12.37
CA SER A 178 2.01 -27.93 12.29
C SER A 178 2.57 -27.06 11.15
N VAL A 179 3.90 -26.90 11.09
CA VAL A 179 4.61 -26.18 10.03
C VAL A 179 4.31 -26.77 8.65
N ARG A 180 4.35 -28.11 8.52
CA ARG A 180 4.05 -28.80 7.25
C ARG A 180 2.61 -28.59 6.81
N SER A 181 1.65 -28.69 7.72
CA SER A 181 0.23 -28.45 7.44
C SER A 181 0.00 -26.99 6.96
N THR A 182 0.59 -26.01 7.65
CA THR A 182 0.52 -24.60 7.27
C THR A 182 1.10 -24.36 5.88
N SER A 183 2.26 -24.95 5.58
CA SER A 183 2.89 -24.85 4.26
C SER A 183 2.00 -25.42 3.14
N GLN A 184 1.35 -26.58 3.39
CA GLN A 184 0.42 -27.18 2.44
C GLN A 184 -0.82 -26.32 2.22
N ILE A 185 -1.39 -25.74 3.27
CA ILE A 185 -2.55 -24.83 3.18
C ILE A 185 -2.19 -23.58 2.37
N LEU A 186 -1.02 -22.98 2.61
CA LEU A 186 -0.55 -21.82 1.84
C LEU A 186 -0.34 -22.14 0.36
N PHE A 187 0.25 -23.29 0.06
CA PHE A 187 0.49 -23.74 -1.30
C PHE A 187 -0.82 -24.01 -2.05
N LEU A 188 -1.73 -24.80 -1.44
CA LEU A 188 -3.05 -25.09 -2.02
C LEU A 188 -3.89 -23.83 -2.15
N GLY A 189 -3.89 -22.95 -1.15
CA GLY A 189 -4.57 -21.65 -1.19
C GLY A 189 -4.08 -20.76 -2.34
N SER A 190 -2.77 -20.77 -2.60
CA SER A 190 -2.16 -20.04 -3.72
C SER A 190 -2.61 -20.59 -5.07
N ILE A 191 -2.67 -21.92 -5.22
CA ILE A 191 -3.17 -22.57 -6.44
C ILE A 191 -4.63 -22.21 -6.69
N VAL A 192 -5.48 -22.32 -5.67
CA VAL A 192 -6.91 -21.97 -5.79
C VAL A 192 -7.07 -20.49 -6.11
N GLY A 193 -6.26 -19.62 -5.51
CA GLY A 193 -6.20 -18.19 -5.83
C GLY A 193 -5.90 -17.94 -7.31
N ILE A 194 -4.83 -18.53 -7.85
CA ILE A 194 -4.44 -18.42 -9.26
C ILE A 194 -5.53 -18.97 -10.19
N LEU A 195 -6.11 -20.12 -9.87
CA LEU A 195 -7.19 -20.72 -10.65
C LEU A 195 -8.45 -19.83 -10.66
N SER A 196 -8.80 -19.22 -9.53
CA SER A 196 -9.94 -18.31 -9.44
C SER A 196 -9.74 -17.05 -10.29
N LEU A 197 -8.54 -16.47 -10.28
CA LEU A 197 -8.17 -15.33 -11.12
C LEU A 197 -8.15 -15.70 -12.61
N GLY A 198 -7.62 -16.88 -12.94
CA GLY A 198 -7.63 -17.41 -14.30
C GLY A 198 -9.05 -17.61 -14.84
N LEU A 199 -9.94 -18.19 -14.04
CA LEU A 199 -11.36 -18.37 -14.39
C LEU A 199 -12.08 -17.03 -14.56
N ALA A 200 -11.84 -16.06 -13.68
CA ALA A 200 -12.41 -14.72 -13.79
C ALA A 200 -11.94 -14.02 -15.07
N ASN A 201 -10.64 -14.07 -15.37
CA ASN A 201 -10.07 -13.51 -16.59
C ASN A 201 -10.63 -14.20 -17.84
N PHE A 202 -10.73 -15.53 -17.84
CA PHE A 202 -11.32 -16.29 -18.93
C PHE A 202 -12.80 -15.92 -19.16
N ALA A 203 -13.58 -15.76 -18.10
CA ALA A 203 -14.98 -15.33 -18.20
C ALA A 203 -15.10 -13.92 -18.82
N ILE A 204 -14.25 -12.98 -18.41
CA ILE A 204 -14.18 -11.62 -18.96
C ILE A 204 -13.78 -11.66 -20.44
N PHE A 205 -12.75 -12.43 -20.79
CA PHE A 205 -12.27 -12.56 -22.17
C PHE A 205 -13.35 -13.17 -23.08
N ARG A 206 -14.06 -14.20 -22.61
CA ARG A 206 -15.16 -14.82 -23.35
C ARG A 206 -16.32 -13.86 -23.59
N GLU A 207 -16.72 -13.09 -22.58
CA GLU A 207 -17.81 -12.10 -22.68
C GLU A 207 -17.45 -10.93 -23.59
N THR A 208 -16.22 -10.41 -23.49
CA THR A 208 -15.74 -9.34 -24.37
C THR A 208 -15.63 -9.80 -25.82
N GLY A 209 -15.23 -11.06 -26.07
CA GLY A 209 -15.22 -11.66 -27.41
C GLY A 209 -16.61 -11.68 -28.05
N LYS A 210 -17.63 -12.15 -27.33
CA LYS A 210 -19.03 -12.16 -27.82
C LYS A 210 -19.54 -10.77 -28.16
N ARG A 211 -19.18 -9.75 -27.37
CA ARG A 211 -19.59 -8.36 -27.65
C ARG A 211 -18.96 -7.82 -28.92
N ARG A 212 -17.70 -8.18 -29.20
CA ARG A 212 -17.02 -7.79 -30.44
C ARG A 212 -17.67 -8.42 -31.67
N GLU A 213 -18.09 -9.68 -31.58
CA GLU A 213 -18.77 -10.38 -32.69
C GLU A 213 -20.10 -9.70 -33.03
N VAL A 214 -20.95 -9.42 -32.03
CA VAL A 214 -22.22 -8.69 -32.23
C VAL A 214 -21.98 -7.27 -32.78
N GLN A 215 -20.94 -6.57 -32.33
CA GLN A 215 -20.59 -5.26 -32.88
C GLN A 215 -20.12 -5.33 -34.33
N ASN A 216 -19.36 -6.35 -34.70
CA ASN A 216 -18.89 -6.55 -36.06
C ASN A 216 -20.06 -6.90 -37.00
N GLU A 217 -20.96 -7.79 -36.57
CA GLU A 217 -22.18 -8.13 -37.32
C GLU A 217 -23.04 -6.88 -37.55
N LEU A 218 -23.24 -6.05 -36.52
CA LEU A 218 -23.96 -4.78 -36.64
C LEU A 218 -23.28 -3.83 -37.64
N ARG A 219 -21.94 -3.74 -37.58
CA ARG A 219 -21.15 -2.91 -38.49
C ARG A 219 -21.27 -3.38 -39.94
N ASP A 220 -21.23 -4.68 -40.17
CA ASP A 220 -21.32 -5.26 -41.51
C ASP A 220 -22.74 -5.13 -42.07
N THR A 221 -23.79 -5.28 -41.24
CA THR A 221 -25.17 -4.96 -41.65
C THR A 221 -25.35 -3.48 -41.99
N ASN A 222 -24.76 -2.56 -41.22
CA ASN A 222 -24.84 -1.13 -41.51
C ASN A 222 -24.13 -0.78 -42.82
N LYS A 223 -22.94 -1.34 -43.07
CA LYS A 223 -22.26 -1.18 -44.37
C LYS A 223 -23.10 -1.71 -45.53
N GLY A 224 -23.71 -2.89 -45.38
CA GLY A 224 -24.59 -3.45 -46.42
C GLY A 224 -25.83 -2.59 -46.69
N LEU A 225 -26.37 -1.95 -45.65
CA LEU A 225 -27.43 -0.95 -45.76
C LEU A 225 -26.96 0.29 -46.51
N GLU A 226 -25.79 0.84 -46.16
CA GLU A 226 -25.19 2.00 -46.85
C GLU A 226 -24.99 1.72 -48.35
N THR A 227 -24.40 0.58 -48.71
CA THR A 227 -24.21 0.20 -50.12
C THR A 227 -25.54 0.08 -50.86
N ARG A 228 -26.57 -0.52 -50.24
CA ARG A 228 -27.90 -0.65 -50.86
C ARG A 228 -28.59 0.71 -51.04
N VAL A 229 -28.38 1.64 -50.10
CA VAL A 229 -28.85 3.02 -50.20
C VAL A 229 -28.14 3.73 -51.36
N GLU A 230 -26.83 3.57 -51.51
CA GLU A 230 -26.06 4.14 -52.62
C GLU A 230 -26.52 3.59 -53.98
N GLU A 231 -26.68 2.26 -54.10
CA GLU A 231 -27.17 1.61 -55.33
C GLU A 231 -28.57 2.11 -55.71
N ARG A 232 -29.50 2.18 -54.75
CA ARG A 232 -30.85 2.71 -54.98
C ARG A 232 -30.84 4.19 -55.33
N THR A 233 -29.97 4.98 -54.72
CA THR A 233 -29.81 6.39 -55.04
C THR A 233 -29.32 6.57 -56.47
N HIS A 234 -28.39 5.73 -56.93
CA HIS A 234 -27.92 5.75 -58.31
C HIS A 234 -29.00 5.28 -59.31
N GLU A 235 -29.76 4.23 -58.99
CA GLU A 235 -30.87 3.76 -59.82
C GLU A 235 -31.96 4.84 -59.98
N LEU A 236 -32.28 5.53 -58.89
CA LEU A 236 -33.22 6.65 -58.88
C LEU A 236 -32.70 7.83 -59.70
N LEU A 237 -31.41 8.16 -59.60
CA LEU A 237 -30.79 9.23 -60.38
C LEU A 237 -30.90 8.96 -61.88
N ASN A 238 -30.61 7.73 -62.32
CA ASN A 238 -30.70 7.34 -63.73
C ASN A 238 -32.15 7.38 -64.25
N LYS A 239 -33.12 6.90 -63.46
CA LYS A 239 -34.55 7.04 -63.80
C LYS A 239 -35.01 8.50 -63.86
N ASN A 240 -34.43 9.37 -63.03
CA ASN A 240 -34.72 10.79 -63.05
C ASN A 240 -34.24 11.46 -64.34
N VAL A 241 -33.05 11.09 -64.84
CA VAL A 241 -32.52 11.61 -66.11
C VAL A 241 -33.38 11.18 -67.31
N GLU A 242 -33.85 9.93 -67.34
CA GLU A 242 -34.71 9.39 -68.41
C GLU A 242 -36.10 10.06 -68.42
N LEU A 243 -36.67 10.34 -67.24
CA LEU A 243 -37.92 11.08 -67.10
C LEU A 243 -37.78 12.57 -67.48
N GLN A 244 -36.63 13.19 -67.19
CA GLN A 244 -36.36 14.58 -67.55
C GLN A 244 -36.28 14.79 -69.08
N GLU A 245 -35.84 13.79 -69.84
CA GLU A 245 -35.84 13.86 -71.31
C GLU A 245 -37.26 13.77 -71.91
N GLN A 246 -38.15 12.97 -71.30
CA GLN A 246 -39.55 12.87 -71.74
C GLN A 246 -40.37 14.13 -71.39
N ILE A 247 -40.03 14.82 -70.30
CA ILE A 247 -40.69 16.06 -69.85
C ILE A 247 -40.32 17.25 -70.75
N ARG A 248 -39.05 17.36 -71.16
CA ARG A 248 -38.53 18.47 -71.99
C ARG A 248 -39.27 18.64 -73.33
N HIS A 249 -39.79 17.56 -73.90
CA HIS A 249 -40.50 17.59 -75.19
C HIS A 249 -41.99 18.01 -75.09
N ARG A 250 -42.57 18.00 -73.87
CA ARG A 250 -43.99 18.37 -73.65
C ARG A 250 -44.14 19.82 -73.17
N GLU A 251 -43.11 20.37 -72.56
CA GLU A 251 -43.10 21.69 -71.93
C GLU A 251 -43.04 22.86 -72.94
N GLN A 252 -42.37 22.71 -74.09
CA GLN A 252 -42.04 23.84 -74.97
C GLN A 252 -43.24 24.66 -75.52
N ASN A 253 -44.45 24.08 -75.57
CA ASN A 253 -45.63 24.75 -76.15
C ASN A 253 -46.70 25.19 -75.13
N GLU A 254 -46.62 24.78 -73.86
CA GLU A 254 -47.51 25.23 -72.78
C GLU A 254 -46.90 26.39 -71.96
N ILE A 255 -45.64 26.70 -72.26
CA ILE A 255 -44.73 27.50 -71.45
C ILE A 255 -44.99 29.01 -71.52
N THR A 256 -45.35 29.62 -72.65
CA THR A 256 -45.40 31.09 -72.72
C THR A 256 -46.58 31.73 -71.97
N LEU A 257 -47.69 31.01 -71.75
CA LEU A 257 -48.89 31.58 -71.10
C LEU A 257 -49.05 31.20 -69.62
N ARG A 258 -48.47 30.08 -69.16
CA ARG A 258 -48.38 29.70 -67.74
C ARG A 258 -47.20 30.34 -67.01
N GLN A 259 -46.17 30.80 -67.73
CA GLN A 259 -44.92 31.30 -67.14
C GLN A 259 -45.07 32.54 -66.26
N SER A 260 -46.07 33.41 -66.47
CA SER A 260 -46.23 34.59 -65.63
C SER A 260 -46.94 34.31 -64.29
N GLU A 261 -47.90 33.37 -64.25
CA GLU A 261 -48.67 33.04 -63.04
C GLU A 261 -48.00 31.94 -62.20
N ASN A 262 -47.39 30.93 -62.85
CA ASN A 262 -46.68 29.86 -62.14
C ASN A 262 -45.31 30.30 -61.61
N PHE A 263 -44.69 31.35 -62.16
CA PHE A 263 -43.39 31.84 -61.66
C PHE A 263 -43.51 32.49 -60.28
N ALA A 264 -44.52 33.33 -60.06
CA ALA A 264 -44.73 33.97 -58.75
C ALA A 264 -45.13 32.96 -57.66
N ARG A 265 -45.97 31.97 -58.00
CA ARG A 265 -46.37 30.89 -57.08
C ARG A 265 -45.22 29.91 -56.82
N GLY A 266 -44.48 29.54 -57.86
CA GLY A 266 -43.32 28.66 -57.77
C GLY A 266 -42.15 29.24 -56.97
N ILE A 267 -41.94 30.57 -57.00
CA ILE A 267 -40.96 31.21 -56.12
C ILE A 267 -41.35 30.98 -54.64
N LEU A 268 -42.60 31.27 -54.27
CA LEU A 268 -43.04 31.10 -52.88
C LEU A 268 -43.04 29.65 -52.42
N ASP A 269 -43.49 28.71 -53.27
CA ASP A 269 -43.57 27.27 -52.93
C ASP A 269 -42.18 26.58 -52.87
N SER A 270 -41.19 27.10 -53.60
CA SER A 270 -39.82 26.58 -53.55
C SER A 270 -39.04 26.98 -52.28
N LEU A 271 -39.55 27.93 -51.51
CA LEU A 271 -38.90 28.36 -50.28
C LEU A 271 -39.22 27.38 -49.15
N PRO A 272 -38.22 26.82 -48.46
CA PRO A 272 -38.44 25.88 -47.35
C PRO A 272 -39.03 26.56 -46.10
N ALA A 273 -39.06 27.89 -46.06
CA ALA A 273 -39.71 28.67 -45.02
C ALA A 273 -41.23 28.62 -45.17
N GLN A 274 -41.96 28.55 -44.05
CA GLN A 274 -43.43 28.61 -44.05
C GLN A 274 -43.85 30.06 -44.21
N ILE A 275 -44.41 30.43 -45.36
CA ILE A 275 -44.69 31.82 -45.72
C ILE A 275 -46.19 32.07 -45.79
N ALA A 276 -46.65 33.12 -45.10
CA ALA A 276 -47.98 33.70 -45.20
C ALA A 276 -47.86 35.17 -45.62
N VAL A 277 -48.57 35.55 -46.67
CA VAL A 277 -48.71 36.93 -47.13
C VAL A 277 -50.01 37.47 -46.57
N ILE A 278 -49.95 38.63 -45.92
CA ILE A 278 -51.09 39.29 -45.28
C ILE A 278 -51.35 40.67 -45.89
N ASP A 279 -52.61 41.10 -45.91
CA ASP A 279 -53.00 42.45 -46.31
C ASP A 279 -52.83 43.47 -45.17
N MET A 280 -53.15 44.75 -45.44
CA MET A 280 -53.06 45.85 -44.47
C MET A 280 -53.99 45.70 -43.25
N SER A 281 -55.00 44.82 -43.32
CA SER A 281 -55.87 44.49 -42.19
C SER A 281 -55.34 43.33 -41.34
N GLY A 282 -54.25 42.69 -41.77
CA GLY A 282 -53.67 41.51 -41.15
C GLY A 282 -54.28 40.20 -41.65
N LYS A 283 -55.09 40.22 -42.71
CA LYS A 283 -55.76 39.04 -43.26
C LYS A 283 -54.84 38.28 -44.20
N ILE A 284 -54.75 36.96 -44.05
CA ILE A 284 -53.91 36.11 -44.92
C ILE A 284 -54.51 36.08 -46.33
N ILE A 285 -53.76 36.56 -47.31
CA ILE A 285 -54.15 36.60 -48.73
C ILE A 285 -53.49 35.48 -49.55
N ALA A 286 -52.33 34.99 -49.12
CA ALA A 286 -51.67 33.84 -49.75
C ALA A 286 -50.79 33.09 -48.75
N VAL A 287 -50.59 31.79 -48.97
CA VAL A 287 -49.64 30.95 -48.24
C VAL A 287 -48.90 30.05 -49.22
N ASN A 288 -47.67 29.65 -48.88
CA ASN A 288 -46.90 28.71 -49.69
C ASN A 288 -47.14 27.24 -49.30
N GLU A 289 -46.65 26.30 -50.12
CA GLU A 289 -46.79 24.86 -49.90
C GLU A 289 -46.16 24.41 -48.56
N ALA A 290 -45.03 25.01 -48.16
CA ALA A 290 -44.38 24.72 -46.90
C ALA A 290 -45.28 25.04 -45.68
N TRP A 291 -46.03 26.15 -45.72
CA TRP A 291 -47.01 26.51 -44.70
C TRP A 291 -48.14 25.48 -44.58
N GLN A 292 -48.69 25.04 -45.72
CA GLN A 292 -49.77 24.05 -45.74
C GLN A 292 -49.30 22.67 -45.25
N THR A 293 -48.10 22.25 -45.66
CA THR A 293 -47.50 20.98 -45.23
C THR A 293 -47.19 20.98 -43.74
N PHE A 294 -46.76 22.11 -43.19
CA PHE A 294 -46.58 22.26 -41.74
C PHE A 294 -47.91 22.15 -40.97
N ALA A 295 -48.97 22.80 -41.45
CA ALA A 295 -50.29 22.70 -40.83
C ALA A 295 -50.84 21.24 -40.86
N ARG A 296 -50.67 20.52 -41.97
CA ARG A 296 -51.02 19.09 -42.09
C ARG A 296 -50.25 18.21 -41.09
N THR A 297 -48.95 18.46 -40.95
CA THR A 297 -48.08 17.64 -40.07
C THR A 297 -48.39 17.85 -38.59
N ASN A 298 -48.93 19.00 -38.21
CA ASN A 298 -49.35 19.31 -36.84
C ASN A 298 -50.83 18.99 -36.56
N GLY A 299 -51.52 18.28 -37.47
CA GLY A 299 -52.87 17.74 -37.24
C GLY A 299 -54.02 18.72 -37.48
N VAL A 300 -53.78 19.84 -38.19
CA VAL A 300 -54.85 20.77 -38.59
C VAL A 300 -55.64 20.17 -39.76
N ASP A 301 -56.97 20.15 -39.65
CA ASP A 301 -57.86 19.56 -40.65
C ASP A 301 -57.78 20.30 -42.00
N GLU A 302 -57.84 19.57 -43.11
CA GLU A 302 -57.57 20.09 -44.46
C GLU A 302 -58.55 21.20 -44.88
N LYS A 303 -59.79 21.13 -44.39
CA LYS A 303 -60.80 22.20 -44.53
C LYS A 303 -60.39 23.49 -43.84
N LEU A 304 -59.75 23.41 -42.67
CA LEU A 304 -59.27 24.58 -41.91
C LEU A 304 -58.05 25.22 -42.57
N ILE A 305 -57.18 24.42 -43.19
CA ILE A 305 -55.98 24.92 -43.91
C ILE A 305 -56.41 25.76 -45.13
N THR A 306 -57.41 25.30 -45.90
CA THR A 306 -57.93 26.10 -47.03
C THR A 306 -58.72 27.33 -46.59
N SER A 307 -59.32 27.33 -45.39
CA SER A 307 -60.01 28.51 -44.83
C SER A 307 -59.09 29.49 -44.11
N SER A 308 -57.79 29.18 -43.96
CA SER A 308 -56.80 30.09 -43.38
C SER A 308 -56.59 31.33 -44.24
N ILE A 309 -56.74 31.18 -45.57
CA ILE A 309 -56.80 32.30 -46.51
C ILE A 309 -58.11 33.05 -46.23
N GLY A 310 -57.96 34.28 -45.74
CA GLY A 310 -59.06 35.13 -45.33
C GLY A 310 -59.27 35.23 -43.81
N GLN A 311 -58.48 34.54 -42.99
CA GLN A 311 -58.46 34.77 -41.54
C GLN A 311 -57.42 35.83 -41.18
N ASN A 312 -57.60 36.51 -40.05
CA ASN A 312 -56.57 37.40 -39.53
C ASN A 312 -55.42 36.57 -38.96
N TYR A 313 -54.20 36.85 -39.41
CA TYR A 313 -53.00 36.13 -38.98
C TYR A 313 -52.81 36.19 -37.46
N LEU A 314 -53.21 37.30 -36.81
CA LEU A 314 -53.11 37.46 -35.37
C LEU A 314 -54.05 36.51 -34.61
N ASP A 315 -55.25 36.25 -35.13
CA ASP A 315 -56.22 35.34 -34.51
C ASP A 315 -55.70 33.89 -34.55
N VAL A 316 -55.12 33.49 -35.69
CA VAL A 316 -54.49 32.18 -35.88
C VAL A 316 -53.27 31.99 -34.96
N SER A 317 -52.49 33.06 -34.75
CA SER A 317 -51.32 33.01 -33.87
C SER A 317 -51.70 32.92 -32.38
N ALA A 318 -52.78 33.59 -31.95
CA ALA A 318 -53.20 33.67 -30.55
C ALA A 318 -53.69 32.33 -29.97
N GLU A 319 -54.24 31.45 -30.80
CA GLU A 319 -54.70 30.11 -30.38
C GLU A 319 -53.55 29.09 -30.19
N SER A 320 -52.34 29.40 -30.69
CA SER A 320 -51.24 28.43 -30.80
C SER A 320 -50.05 28.68 -29.86
N SER A 321 -49.91 29.87 -29.30
CA SER A 321 -48.80 30.25 -28.41
C SER A 321 -49.19 30.15 -26.94
N GLY A 322 -48.57 29.23 -26.20
CA GLY A 322 -48.84 29.00 -24.77
C GLY A 322 -48.34 30.06 -23.78
N ALA A 323 -47.84 31.21 -24.24
CA ALA A 323 -47.36 32.31 -23.41
C ALA A 323 -47.95 33.66 -23.87
N GLU A 324 -48.82 34.26 -23.05
CA GLU A 324 -49.49 35.55 -23.33
C GLU A 324 -48.50 36.68 -23.70
N ARG A 325 -47.28 36.64 -23.15
CA ARG A 325 -46.23 37.67 -23.38
C ARG A 325 -45.70 37.68 -24.82
N ASP A 326 -45.49 36.51 -25.41
CA ASP A 326 -44.92 36.38 -26.76
C ASP A 326 -45.94 36.76 -27.82
N ALA A 327 -47.22 36.40 -27.61
CA ALA A 327 -48.33 36.79 -28.47
C ALA A 327 -48.56 38.32 -28.49
N MET A 328 -48.46 38.98 -27.32
CA MET A 328 -48.53 40.44 -27.23
C MET A 328 -47.39 41.12 -28.00
N PHE A 329 -46.15 40.62 -27.85
CA PHE A 329 -44.99 41.16 -28.57
C PHE A 329 -45.15 41.04 -30.09
N VAL A 330 -45.58 39.87 -30.58
CA VAL A 330 -45.84 39.65 -32.01
C VAL A 330 -46.94 40.56 -32.53
N ARG A 331 -48.03 40.72 -31.77
CA ARG A 331 -49.16 41.58 -32.15
C ARG A 331 -48.79 43.05 -32.26
N GLU A 332 -48.11 43.59 -31.25
CA GLU A 332 -47.67 44.98 -31.22
C GLU A 332 -46.72 45.28 -32.39
N ASN A 333 -45.73 44.42 -32.60
CA ASN A 333 -44.74 44.62 -33.66
C ASN A 333 -45.32 44.39 -35.06
N LEU A 334 -46.27 43.45 -35.24
CA LEU A 334 -46.95 43.26 -36.51
C LEU A 334 -47.84 44.45 -36.86
N GLN A 335 -48.55 45.01 -35.88
CA GLN A 335 -49.33 46.25 -36.08
C GLN A 335 -48.44 47.42 -36.47
N ALA A 336 -47.25 47.56 -35.85
CA ALA A 336 -46.27 48.58 -36.23
C ALA A 336 -45.72 48.39 -37.66
N VAL A 337 -45.61 47.14 -38.15
CA VAL A 337 -45.22 46.87 -39.55
C VAL A 337 -46.34 47.23 -40.52
N LEU A 338 -47.58 46.89 -40.19
CA LEU A 338 -48.75 47.19 -41.03
C LEU A 338 -49.13 48.69 -41.03
N SER A 339 -48.87 49.42 -39.95
CA SER A 339 -49.05 50.88 -39.89
C SER A 339 -47.96 51.67 -40.62
N GLY A 340 -46.91 50.98 -41.09
CA GLY A 340 -45.74 51.60 -41.74
C GLY A 340 -44.73 52.21 -40.78
N GLU A 341 -44.90 52.02 -39.46
CA GLU A 341 -43.98 52.51 -38.42
C GLU A 341 -42.68 51.67 -38.36
N LYS A 342 -42.74 50.40 -38.79
CA LYS A 342 -41.58 49.51 -38.95
C LYS A 342 -41.58 48.85 -40.34
N THR A 343 -40.40 48.60 -40.88
CA THR A 343 -40.24 47.87 -42.16
C THR A 343 -40.27 46.35 -42.00
N GLY A 344 -40.11 45.86 -40.77
CA GLY A 344 -40.13 44.45 -40.41
C GLY A 344 -39.63 44.20 -38.99
N PHE A 345 -39.72 42.96 -38.53
CA PHE A 345 -39.08 42.49 -37.29
C PHE A 345 -38.84 40.98 -37.33
N SER A 346 -38.00 40.48 -36.43
CA SER A 346 -37.76 39.05 -36.24
C SER A 346 -37.94 38.66 -34.78
N PHE A 347 -38.45 37.45 -34.54
CA PHE A 347 -38.69 36.91 -33.20
C PHE A 347 -38.42 35.40 -33.19
N GLU A 348 -37.58 34.93 -32.26
CA GLU A 348 -37.30 33.51 -32.06
C GLU A 348 -38.22 32.94 -30.97
N TYR A 349 -38.88 31.82 -31.25
CA TYR A 349 -39.81 31.20 -30.31
C TYR A 349 -39.74 29.66 -30.36
N PRO A 350 -39.99 28.97 -29.23
CA PRO A 350 -40.14 27.53 -29.21
C PRO A 350 -41.54 27.13 -29.72
N CYS A 351 -41.60 26.12 -30.60
CA CYS A 351 -42.85 25.49 -31.04
C CYS A 351 -42.66 23.97 -30.99
N HIS A 352 -42.74 23.41 -29.79
CA HIS A 352 -42.47 22.00 -29.54
C HIS A 352 -43.66 21.13 -29.96
N ALA A 353 -43.37 20.03 -30.66
CA ALA A 353 -44.34 18.96 -30.88
C ALA A 353 -44.34 18.01 -29.66
N PRO A 354 -45.38 17.18 -29.45
CA PRO A 354 -45.50 16.31 -28.27
C PRO A 354 -44.28 15.39 -28.00
N HIS A 355 -43.46 15.12 -29.02
CA HIS A 355 -42.29 14.26 -28.95
C HIS A 355 -41.01 14.89 -29.54
N GLU A 356 -41.02 16.20 -29.84
CA GLU A 356 -39.86 16.84 -30.47
C GLU A 356 -39.75 18.32 -30.10
N GLU A 357 -38.60 18.70 -29.54
CA GLU A 357 -38.26 20.11 -29.30
C GLU A 357 -37.82 20.80 -30.60
N ARG A 358 -38.61 21.78 -31.04
CA ARG A 358 -38.30 22.61 -32.21
C ARG A 358 -38.29 24.09 -31.86
N TRP A 359 -37.43 24.84 -32.55
CA TRP A 359 -37.31 26.29 -32.47
C TRP A 359 -37.51 26.90 -33.84
N PHE A 360 -38.26 28.00 -33.88
CA PHE A 360 -38.53 28.75 -35.10
C PHE A 360 -38.09 30.20 -34.94
N ILE A 361 -37.68 30.80 -36.05
CA ILE A 361 -37.58 32.24 -36.18
C ILE A 361 -38.72 32.72 -37.08
N MET A 362 -39.56 33.59 -36.54
CA MET A 362 -40.55 34.34 -37.30
C MET A 362 -39.89 35.62 -37.82
N GLN A 363 -40.03 35.90 -39.10
CA GLN A 363 -39.61 37.16 -39.71
C GLN A 363 -40.76 37.77 -40.49
N VAL A 364 -41.07 39.02 -40.17
CA VAL A 364 -42.12 39.82 -40.80
C VAL A 364 -41.47 40.94 -41.58
N SER A 365 -41.89 41.17 -42.83
CA SER A 365 -41.39 42.26 -43.69
C SER A 365 -42.54 42.94 -44.43
N ALA A 366 -42.55 44.28 -44.45
CA ALA A 366 -43.56 45.06 -45.16
C ALA A 366 -43.43 44.91 -46.69
N MET A 367 -44.57 44.74 -47.38
CA MET A 367 -44.64 44.71 -48.84
C MET A 367 -44.81 46.12 -49.41
N HIS A 368 -44.01 46.46 -50.42
CA HIS A 368 -44.05 47.78 -51.06
C HIS A 368 -44.72 47.66 -52.44
N GLY A 369 -45.91 48.24 -52.61
CA GLY A 369 -46.70 48.16 -53.84
C GLY A 369 -48.12 48.74 -53.70
N LYS A 370 -48.90 48.79 -54.79
CA LYS A 370 -50.25 49.40 -54.84
C LYS A 370 -51.27 48.78 -53.88
N ASP A 371 -51.05 47.54 -53.46
CA ASP A 371 -51.99 46.76 -52.62
C ASP A 371 -51.56 46.63 -51.14
N GLY A 372 -50.36 47.11 -50.76
CA GLY A 372 -49.85 47.07 -49.38
C GLY A 372 -49.74 45.67 -48.75
N GLY A 373 -49.38 45.59 -47.46
CA GLY A 373 -49.38 44.34 -46.66
C GLY A 373 -48.02 43.96 -46.06
N ALA A 374 -47.91 42.72 -45.57
CA ALA A 374 -46.66 42.16 -45.05
C ALA A 374 -46.49 40.68 -45.43
N VAL A 375 -45.24 40.24 -45.50
CA VAL A 375 -44.88 38.82 -45.62
C VAL A 375 -44.41 38.34 -44.26
N VAL A 376 -45.04 37.29 -43.75
CA VAL A 376 -44.62 36.59 -42.54
C VAL A 376 -44.01 35.25 -42.93
N SER A 377 -42.81 34.98 -42.45
CA SER A 377 -42.11 33.72 -42.70
C SER A 377 -41.67 33.06 -41.40
N HIS A 378 -41.82 31.75 -41.30
CA HIS A 378 -41.27 30.95 -40.20
C HIS A 378 -40.23 29.98 -40.73
N THR A 379 -39.03 30.06 -40.16
CA THR A 379 -37.92 29.18 -40.52
C THR A 379 -37.52 28.34 -39.31
N ASN A 380 -37.36 27.03 -39.51
CA ASN A 380 -36.89 26.13 -38.46
C ASN A 380 -35.39 26.39 -38.20
N ILE A 381 -35.04 26.74 -36.96
CA ILE A 381 -33.66 27.02 -36.52
C ILE A 381 -33.13 25.97 -35.52
N THR A 382 -33.77 24.80 -35.46
CA THR A 382 -33.46 23.75 -34.48
C THR A 382 -32.02 23.26 -34.58
N ASP A 383 -31.50 23.04 -35.78
CA ASP A 383 -30.10 22.59 -35.95
C ASP A 383 -29.09 23.64 -35.49
N ARG A 384 -29.39 24.92 -35.75
CA ARG A 384 -28.58 26.06 -35.24
C ARG A 384 -28.59 26.11 -33.71
N LYS A 385 -29.77 25.98 -33.07
CA LYS A 385 -29.90 25.97 -31.60
C LYS A 385 -29.21 24.74 -30.98
N LYS A 386 -29.32 23.56 -31.59
CA LYS A 386 -28.61 22.35 -31.14
C LYS A 386 -27.09 22.52 -31.24
N ALA A 387 -26.58 23.17 -32.29
CA ALA A 387 -25.16 23.47 -32.43
C ALA A 387 -24.66 24.47 -31.38
N GLU A 388 -25.44 25.53 -31.11
CA GLU A 388 -25.17 26.52 -30.07
C GLU A 388 -25.13 25.89 -28.66
N ILE A 389 -26.14 25.07 -28.32
CA ILE A 389 -26.19 24.34 -27.04
C ILE A 389 -25.03 23.35 -26.93
N LYS A 390 -24.70 22.64 -28.02
CA LYS A 390 -23.57 21.71 -28.03
C LYS A 390 -22.24 22.43 -27.81
N LEU A 391 -22.05 23.60 -28.42
CA LEU A 391 -20.88 24.43 -28.20
C LEU A 391 -20.79 24.87 -26.74
N LYS A 392 -21.88 25.42 -26.19
CA LYS A 392 -21.95 25.82 -24.76
C LYS A 392 -21.65 24.66 -23.81
N ASN A 393 -22.27 23.50 -24.03
CA ASN A 393 -22.02 22.30 -23.22
C ASN A 393 -20.57 21.82 -23.33
N SER A 394 -19.96 21.91 -24.53
CA SER A 394 -18.55 21.58 -24.71
C SER A 394 -17.63 22.57 -24.00
N GLU A 395 -17.96 23.87 -24.00
CA GLU A 395 -17.21 24.91 -23.28
C GLU A 395 -17.30 24.71 -21.75
N GLU A 396 -18.50 24.43 -21.23
CA GLU A 396 -18.72 24.14 -19.81
C GLU A 396 -18.00 22.86 -19.37
N PHE A 397 -18.04 21.80 -20.19
CA PHE A 397 -17.31 20.57 -19.93
C PHE A 397 -15.79 20.79 -19.88
N ASN A 398 -15.23 21.52 -20.86
CA ASN A 398 -13.80 21.83 -20.91
C ASN A 398 -13.36 22.68 -19.71
N ARG A 399 -14.16 23.68 -19.32
CA ARG A 399 -13.90 24.49 -18.12
C ARG A 399 -13.92 23.64 -16.85
N SER A 400 -14.85 22.70 -16.74
CA SER A 400 -14.95 21.80 -15.58
C SER A 400 -13.73 20.88 -15.43
N ILE A 401 -13.17 20.37 -16.53
CA ILE A 401 -11.92 19.58 -16.51
C ILE A 401 -10.75 20.41 -15.98
N PHE A 402 -10.63 21.65 -16.45
CA PHE A 402 -9.57 22.57 -16.01
C PHE A 402 -9.67 22.89 -14.51
N GLU A 403 -10.86 23.24 -14.03
CA GLU A 403 -11.09 23.67 -12.64
C GLU A 403 -11.01 22.52 -11.61
N ASN A 404 -11.46 21.32 -11.96
CA ASN A 404 -11.50 20.19 -11.03
C ASN A 404 -10.23 19.32 -11.03
N SER A 405 -9.17 19.73 -11.73
CA SER A 405 -7.90 19.02 -11.67
C SER A 405 -7.28 19.13 -10.27
N PRO A 406 -6.77 18.02 -9.68
CA PRO A 406 -6.07 18.04 -8.40
C PRO A 406 -4.64 18.59 -8.51
N ASP A 407 -4.13 18.77 -9.72
CA ASP A 407 -2.83 19.38 -9.99
C ASP A 407 -3.01 20.89 -10.24
N CYS A 408 -1.95 21.67 -10.02
CA CYS A 408 -1.90 23.09 -10.39
C CYS A 408 -1.74 23.19 -11.91
N ILE A 409 -2.77 23.70 -12.59
CA ILE A 409 -2.75 23.88 -14.05
C ILE A 409 -2.66 25.37 -14.37
N ASN A 410 -1.61 25.72 -15.10
CA ASN A 410 -1.34 27.07 -15.58
C ASN A 410 -1.40 27.09 -17.10
N VAL A 411 -2.18 28.01 -17.66
CA VAL A 411 -2.09 28.38 -19.07
C VAL A 411 -1.17 29.58 -19.15
N LEU A 412 -0.15 29.50 -19.99
CA LEU A 412 0.86 30.54 -20.17
C LEU A 412 0.79 31.09 -21.60
N GLU A 413 1.11 32.37 -21.74
CA GLU A 413 1.40 32.95 -23.05
C GLU A 413 2.78 32.47 -23.57
N LEU A 414 3.06 32.68 -24.86
CA LEU A 414 4.30 32.20 -25.49
C LEU A 414 5.57 32.86 -24.95
N ASP A 415 5.45 34.00 -24.29
CA ASP A 415 6.55 34.66 -23.57
C ASP A 415 6.79 34.08 -22.15
N GLY A 416 5.95 33.13 -21.71
CA GLY A 416 6.05 32.50 -20.39
C GLY A 416 5.33 33.26 -19.28
N THR A 417 4.57 34.32 -19.58
CA THR A 417 3.68 34.99 -18.62
C THR A 417 2.42 34.17 -18.37
N PHE A 418 1.80 34.35 -17.21
CA PHE A 418 0.53 33.68 -16.92
C PHE A 418 -0.60 34.25 -17.77
N HIS A 419 -1.40 33.35 -18.33
CA HIS A 419 -2.71 33.69 -18.87
C HIS A 419 -3.84 33.34 -17.89
N SER A 420 -3.77 32.16 -17.27
CA SER A 420 -4.74 31.73 -16.27
C SER A 420 -4.21 30.58 -15.42
N MET A 421 -4.78 30.41 -14.24
CA MET A 421 -4.51 29.30 -13.32
C MET A 421 -5.84 28.72 -12.85
N ASN A 422 -5.93 27.39 -12.69
CA ASN A 422 -7.14 26.76 -12.17
C ASN A 422 -7.31 27.02 -10.65
N THR A 423 -8.53 26.87 -10.15
CA THR A 423 -8.87 27.14 -8.74
C THR A 423 -7.99 26.36 -7.76
N ASN A 424 -7.72 25.08 -8.05
CA ASN A 424 -6.88 24.26 -7.19
C ASN A 424 -5.41 24.73 -7.19
N GLY A 425 -4.88 25.19 -8.32
CA GLY A 425 -3.55 25.81 -8.40
C GLY A 425 -3.42 27.03 -7.49
N LEU A 426 -4.42 27.92 -7.49
CA LEU A 426 -4.46 29.08 -6.60
C LEU A 426 -4.42 28.67 -5.12
N SER A 427 -5.19 27.65 -4.76
CA SER A 427 -5.22 27.12 -3.40
C SER A 427 -3.87 26.50 -2.98
N LEU A 428 -3.27 25.66 -3.83
CA LEU A 428 -1.99 25.00 -3.52
C LEU A 428 -0.82 25.99 -3.44
N MET A 429 -0.86 27.06 -4.23
CA MET A 429 0.11 28.16 -4.22
C MET A 429 -0.20 29.23 -3.16
N GLU A 430 -1.30 29.07 -2.42
CA GLU A 430 -1.77 29.98 -1.36
C GLU A 430 -1.98 31.43 -1.85
N ILE A 431 -2.48 31.56 -3.08
CA ILE A 431 -2.77 32.83 -3.73
C ILE A 431 -4.24 33.21 -3.46
N GLU A 432 -4.44 34.32 -2.75
CA GLU A 432 -5.78 34.81 -2.39
C GLU A 432 -6.39 35.75 -3.44
N ASP A 433 -5.54 36.46 -4.19
CA ASP A 433 -5.95 37.40 -5.24
C ASP A 433 -5.50 36.88 -6.61
N SER A 434 -6.46 36.52 -7.47
CA SER A 434 -6.19 36.00 -8.80
C SER A 434 -5.56 37.03 -9.76
N THR A 435 -5.56 38.31 -9.41
CA THR A 435 -4.91 39.37 -10.21
C THR A 435 -3.43 39.54 -9.88
N SER A 436 -2.93 38.90 -8.82
CA SER A 436 -1.57 39.07 -8.30
C SER A 436 -0.46 38.44 -9.15
N PHE A 437 -0.80 37.53 -10.07
CA PHE A 437 0.17 36.79 -10.89
C PHE A 437 0.10 37.11 -12.39
N ASP A 438 -0.86 37.93 -12.83
CA ASP A 438 -1.20 38.21 -14.23
C ASP A 438 -0.09 38.95 -15.02
N THR A 439 0.95 39.43 -14.33
CA THR A 439 2.10 40.14 -14.94
C THR A 439 3.46 39.49 -14.68
N LYS A 440 3.51 38.38 -13.92
CA LYS A 440 4.76 37.70 -13.59
C LYS A 440 5.10 36.62 -14.62
N LEU A 441 6.38 36.39 -14.84
CA LEU A 441 6.83 35.22 -15.58
C LEU A 441 6.65 33.99 -14.69
N TRP A 442 6.15 32.90 -15.28
CA TRP A 442 5.98 31.64 -14.56
C TRP A 442 7.30 31.11 -13.99
N ILE A 443 8.42 31.37 -14.68
CA ILE A 443 9.76 30.98 -14.23
C ILE A 443 10.20 31.72 -12.95
N ASP A 444 9.68 32.92 -12.67
CA ASP A 444 10.11 33.73 -11.52
C ASP A 444 9.70 33.12 -10.16
N TYR A 445 8.80 32.13 -10.18
CA TYR A 445 8.44 31.37 -8.98
C TYR A 445 9.52 30.35 -8.59
N TRP A 446 10.44 30.02 -9.50
CA TRP A 446 11.51 29.06 -9.27
C TRP A 446 12.81 29.83 -8.96
N GLU A 447 13.52 29.40 -7.92
CA GLU A 447 14.80 29.99 -7.50
C GLU A 447 15.94 29.01 -7.83
N GLY A 448 17.18 29.51 -8.02
CA GLY A 448 18.36 28.64 -8.13
C GLY A 448 18.36 27.72 -9.38
N ASP A 449 18.77 26.47 -9.18
CA ASP A 449 18.89 25.47 -10.26
C ASP A 449 17.52 25.11 -10.86
N GLU A 450 16.45 25.19 -10.06
CA GLU A 450 15.07 24.96 -10.49
C GLU A 450 14.59 26.00 -11.50
N ASN A 451 15.09 27.24 -11.43
CA ASN A 451 14.77 28.29 -12.40
C ASN A 451 15.28 27.94 -13.80
N GLU A 452 16.51 27.41 -13.88
CA GLU A 452 17.11 26.98 -15.15
C GLU A 452 16.35 25.80 -15.75
N LEU A 453 15.93 24.83 -14.92
CA LEU A 453 15.09 23.71 -15.35
C LEU A 453 13.73 24.19 -15.89
N ALA A 454 13.08 25.12 -15.19
CA ALA A 454 11.82 25.72 -15.62
C ALA A 454 11.98 26.48 -16.95
N TYR A 455 13.05 27.27 -17.08
CA TYR A 455 13.38 27.97 -18.33
C TYR A 455 13.57 27.00 -19.50
N GLN A 456 14.37 25.94 -19.32
CA GLN A 456 14.58 24.93 -20.35
C GLN A 456 13.29 24.18 -20.73
N ALA A 457 12.41 23.94 -19.76
CA ALA A 457 11.12 23.31 -20.00
C ALA A 457 10.23 24.19 -20.89
N VAL A 458 10.17 25.50 -20.62
CA VAL A 458 9.47 26.49 -21.46
C VAL A 458 10.05 26.53 -22.87
N GLN A 459 11.39 26.60 -23.01
CA GLN A 459 12.05 26.61 -24.33
C GLN A 459 11.79 25.33 -25.13
N THR A 460 11.67 24.18 -24.47
CA THR A 460 11.36 22.90 -25.10
C THR A 460 9.90 22.86 -25.56
N ALA A 461 8.99 23.38 -24.74
CA ALA A 461 7.57 23.52 -25.07
C ALA A 461 7.33 24.45 -26.26
N LEU A 462 8.06 25.57 -26.35
CA LEU A 462 8.01 26.48 -27.50
C LEU A 462 8.46 25.80 -28.81
N LYS A 463 9.33 24.79 -28.74
CA LYS A 463 9.75 23.97 -29.89
C LYS A 463 8.75 22.85 -30.22
N GLY A 464 7.58 22.82 -29.58
CA GLY A 464 6.54 21.84 -29.86
C GLY A 464 6.65 20.51 -29.08
N LYS A 465 7.51 20.42 -28.06
CA LYS A 465 7.76 19.18 -27.29
C LYS A 465 7.39 19.33 -25.82
N THR A 466 6.91 18.28 -25.18
CA THR A 466 6.68 18.28 -23.74
C THR A 466 7.99 18.09 -22.97
N ALA A 467 8.19 18.90 -21.92
CA ALA A 467 9.32 18.77 -21.00
C ALA A 467 8.81 18.53 -19.57
N HIS A 468 9.63 17.83 -18.78
CA HIS A 468 9.33 17.50 -17.39
C HIS A 468 10.52 17.81 -16.50
N PHE A 469 10.27 18.29 -15.28
CA PHE A 469 11.27 18.41 -14.24
C PHE A 469 10.61 18.33 -12.85
N GLU A 470 11.38 17.93 -11.87
CA GLU A 470 11.00 18.08 -10.47
C GLU A 470 11.81 19.23 -9.86
N GLY A 471 11.16 20.05 -9.04
CA GLY A 471 11.80 21.16 -8.37
C GLY A 471 10.97 21.62 -7.18
N PHE A 472 11.51 22.52 -6.37
CA PHE A 472 10.78 23.14 -5.29
C PHE A 472 10.64 24.63 -5.51
N CYS A 473 9.53 25.19 -5.03
CA CYS A 473 9.34 26.62 -4.98
C CYS A 473 8.55 27.01 -3.72
N LYS A 474 8.61 28.30 -3.38
CA LYS A 474 7.84 28.85 -2.27
C LYS A 474 6.46 29.26 -2.77
N THR A 475 5.43 28.96 -1.97
CA THR A 475 4.08 29.49 -2.15
C THR A 475 4.05 31.00 -1.91
N SER A 476 2.93 31.66 -2.19
CA SER A 476 2.78 33.10 -1.92
C SER A 476 2.88 33.47 -0.43
N LYS A 477 2.69 32.52 0.49
CA LYS A 477 2.89 32.73 1.94
C LYS A 477 4.27 32.27 2.44
N GLY A 478 5.13 31.77 1.55
CA GLY A 478 6.51 31.39 1.86
C GLY A 478 6.72 29.92 2.22
N ASN A 479 5.68 29.08 2.15
CA ASN A 479 5.80 27.64 2.41
C ASN A 479 6.54 26.97 1.26
N LEU A 480 7.52 26.13 1.58
CA LEU A 480 8.27 25.39 0.57
C LEU A 480 7.48 24.16 0.14
N LYS A 481 7.30 23.97 -1.17
CA LYS A 481 6.67 22.78 -1.74
C LYS A 481 7.49 22.20 -2.87
N TRP A 482 7.48 20.87 -2.97
CA TRP A 482 8.07 20.13 -4.07
C TRP A 482 7.02 19.82 -5.13
N TRP A 483 7.41 19.97 -6.39
CA TRP A 483 6.53 19.87 -7.53
C TRP A 483 7.13 18.94 -8.58
N ASP A 484 6.27 18.09 -9.15
CA ASP A 484 6.52 17.40 -10.42
C ASP A 484 5.80 18.17 -11.52
N VAL A 485 6.57 18.73 -12.45
CA VAL A 485 6.09 19.72 -13.43
C VAL A 485 6.23 19.19 -14.83
N SER A 486 5.15 19.28 -15.60
CA SER A 486 5.12 19.07 -17.05
C SER A 486 4.72 20.35 -17.77
N VAL A 487 5.53 20.78 -18.75
CA VAL A 487 5.22 21.92 -19.62
C VAL A 487 5.05 21.43 -21.05
N ALA A 488 3.90 21.73 -21.66
CA ALA A 488 3.53 21.29 -23.01
C ALA A 488 2.96 22.43 -23.86
N PRO A 489 3.13 22.40 -25.20
CA PRO A 489 2.47 23.33 -26.10
C PRO A 489 0.98 23.00 -26.30
N VAL A 490 0.16 24.04 -26.43
CA VAL A 490 -1.22 23.97 -26.90
C VAL A 490 -1.25 24.48 -28.34
N PHE A 491 -1.57 23.60 -29.28
CA PHE A 491 -1.56 23.92 -30.71
C PHE A 491 -2.85 24.58 -31.17
N ASP A 492 -2.76 25.45 -32.18
CA ASP A 492 -3.91 25.89 -32.95
C ASP A 492 -4.33 24.86 -34.02
N SER A 493 -5.35 25.18 -34.81
CA SER A 493 -5.85 24.32 -35.90
C SER A 493 -4.86 24.12 -37.05
N LYS A 494 -3.75 24.88 -37.09
CA LYS A 494 -2.68 24.77 -38.08
C LYS A 494 -1.45 24.03 -37.54
N GLY A 495 -1.50 23.55 -36.29
CA GLY A 495 -0.40 22.82 -35.65
C GLY A 495 0.71 23.73 -35.12
N VAL A 496 0.48 25.03 -34.98
CA VAL A 496 1.44 25.98 -34.41
C VAL A 496 1.14 26.18 -32.91
N PRO A 497 2.16 26.17 -32.02
CA PRO A 497 1.95 26.48 -30.61
C PRO A 497 1.29 27.86 -30.44
N ARG A 498 0.09 27.89 -29.87
CA ARG A 498 -0.64 29.12 -29.56
C ARG A 498 -0.41 29.56 -28.12
N ARG A 499 -0.23 28.59 -27.21
CA ARG A 499 0.00 28.79 -25.77
C ARG A 499 0.81 27.64 -25.20
N LEU A 500 1.23 27.78 -23.95
CA LEU A 500 1.81 26.69 -23.18
C LEU A 500 0.87 26.32 -22.03
N ILE A 501 0.90 25.04 -21.64
CA ILE A 501 0.23 24.55 -20.44
C ILE A 501 1.28 23.94 -19.51
N SER A 502 1.30 24.40 -18.27
CA SER A 502 2.11 23.83 -17.20
C SER A 502 1.20 23.11 -16.22
N THR A 503 1.53 21.86 -15.93
CA THR A 503 0.81 20.99 -14.98
C THR A 503 1.79 20.66 -13.87
N ALA A 504 1.51 21.09 -12.65
CA ALA A 504 2.40 20.92 -11.50
C ALA A 504 1.68 20.15 -10.39
N ARG A 505 2.19 18.97 -10.05
CA ARG A 505 1.69 18.13 -8.97
C ARG A 505 2.51 18.32 -7.71
N ASP A 506 1.85 18.57 -6.58
CA ASP A 506 2.51 18.64 -5.27
C ASP A 506 2.98 17.22 -4.86
N ILE A 507 4.29 17.05 -4.74
CA ILE A 507 4.96 15.81 -4.34
C ILE A 507 5.67 15.94 -2.99
N THR A 508 5.38 16.98 -2.22
CA THR A 508 6.03 17.27 -0.92
C THR A 508 5.90 16.08 0.03
N ASN A 509 4.67 15.60 0.27
CA ASN A 509 4.40 14.45 1.13
C ASN A 509 5.10 13.17 0.64
N ARG A 510 5.19 12.98 -0.68
CA ARG A 510 5.90 11.82 -1.27
C ARG A 510 7.39 11.88 -0.94
N ARG A 511 8.03 13.03 -1.15
CA ARG A 511 9.46 13.25 -0.87
C ARG A 511 9.78 13.13 0.62
N GLU A 512 8.92 13.65 1.50
CA GLU A 512 9.09 13.51 2.95
C GLU A 512 9.02 12.06 3.39
N ALA A 513 8.03 11.30 2.90
CA ALA A 513 7.89 9.87 3.21
C ALA A 513 9.05 9.03 2.67
N GLU A 514 9.55 9.33 1.47
CA GLU A 514 10.73 8.67 0.90
C GLU A 514 11.99 8.93 1.74
N ARG A 515 12.19 10.18 2.17
CA ARG A 515 13.32 10.55 3.03
C ARG A 515 13.25 9.86 4.39
N GLU A 516 12.09 9.89 5.04
CA GLU A 516 11.87 9.21 6.33
C GLU A 516 12.16 7.70 6.20
N ARG A 517 11.68 7.08 5.13
CA ARG A 517 11.95 5.66 4.85
C ARG A 517 13.44 5.38 4.65
N GLU A 518 14.16 6.23 3.94
CA GLU A 518 15.60 6.06 3.73
C GLU A 518 16.39 6.21 5.05
N GLU A 519 16.01 7.17 5.89
CA GLU A 519 16.61 7.36 7.21
C GLU A 519 16.33 6.17 8.13
N LEU A 520 15.10 5.65 8.15
CA LEU A 520 14.73 4.44 8.90
C LEU A 520 15.50 3.21 8.43
N PHE A 521 15.63 3.03 7.11
CA PHE A 521 16.39 1.93 6.53
C PHE A 521 17.87 1.99 6.91
N LYS A 522 18.50 3.18 6.89
CA LYS A 522 19.89 3.35 7.35
C LYS A 522 20.05 3.04 8.84
N ARG A 523 19.09 3.43 9.69
CA ARG A 523 19.11 3.11 11.13
C ARG A 523 18.96 1.62 11.39
N GLU A 524 18.05 0.94 10.68
CA GLU A 524 17.87 -0.51 10.79
C GLU A 524 19.16 -1.25 10.39
N GLN A 525 19.76 -0.90 9.25
CA GLN A 525 21.01 -1.53 8.80
C GLN A 525 22.15 -1.35 9.80
N ALA A 526 22.28 -0.15 10.40
CA ALA A 526 23.31 0.11 11.40
C ALA A 526 23.10 -0.76 12.65
N ALA A 527 21.88 -0.80 13.18
CA ALA A 527 21.54 -1.60 14.35
C ALA A 527 21.72 -3.12 14.09
N ARG A 528 21.32 -3.59 12.91
CA ARG A 528 21.50 -4.98 12.50
C ARG A 528 22.98 -5.35 12.41
N LYS A 529 23.79 -4.51 11.78
CA LYS A 529 25.24 -4.74 11.67
C LYS A 529 25.90 -4.79 13.05
N GLU A 530 25.50 -3.93 13.97
CA GLU A 530 25.98 -3.96 15.35
C GLU A 530 25.60 -5.27 16.06
N ALA A 531 24.35 -5.72 15.92
CA ALA A 531 23.89 -6.98 16.49
C ALA A 531 24.61 -8.21 15.89
N GLU A 532 24.84 -8.22 14.58
CA GLU A 532 25.59 -9.30 13.89
C GLU A 532 27.05 -9.34 14.36
N ILE A 533 27.70 -8.19 14.53
CA ILE A 533 29.06 -8.09 15.08
C ILE A 533 29.10 -8.62 16.52
N ALA A 534 28.14 -8.22 17.37
CA ALA A 534 28.06 -8.67 18.75
C ALA A 534 27.85 -10.20 18.84
N ASN A 535 26.96 -10.77 18.02
CA ASN A 535 26.75 -12.21 17.97
C ASN A 535 28.02 -12.96 17.53
N ARG A 536 28.70 -12.49 16.49
CA ARG A 536 29.94 -13.11 16.03
C ARG A 536 31.03 -13.07 17.09
N MET A 537 31.22 -11.94 17.77
CA MET A 537 32.17 -11.82 18.88
C MET A 537 31.83 -12.79 20.02
N ARG A 538 30.55 -12.94 20.35
CA ARG A 538 30.09 -13.91 21.37
C ARG A 538 30.45 -15.34 20.97
N ASP A 539 30.22 -15.71 19.72
CA ASP A 539 30.48 -17.06 19.24
C ASP A 539 31.99 -17.36 19.16
N GLU A 540 32.81 -16.41 18.69
CA GLU A 540 34.29 -16.51 18.70
C GLU A 540 34.84 -16.59 20.14
N PHE A 541 34.26 -15.83 21.07
CA PHE A 541 34.59 -15.92 22.50
C PHE A 541 34.27 -17.31 23.07
N LEU A 542 33.05 -17.82 22.87
CA LEU A 542 32.65 -19.15 23.36
C LEU A 542 33.53 -20.27 22.79
N ALA A 543 33.89 -20.19 21.51
CA ALA A 543 34.78 -21.16 20.89
C ALA A 543 36.18 -21.15 21.53
N THR A 544 36.74 -19.96 21.76
CA THR A 544 38.05 -19.78 22.40
C THR A 544 38.04 -20.32 23.82
N VAL A 545 37.03 -19.95 24.61
CA VAL A 545 36.85 -20.43 25.99
C VAL A 545 36.76 -21.95 26.06
N SER A 546 36.00 -22.57 25.16
CA SER A 546 35.87 -24.04 25.13
C SER A 546 37.21 -24.72 24.83
N HIS A 547 38.05 -24.13 23.97
CA HIS A 547 39.37 -24.64 23.65
C HIS A 547 40.34 -24.53 24.84
N GLU A 548 40.40 -23.34 25.45
CA GLU A 548 41.28 -23.05 26.58
C GLU A 548 40.92 -23.84 27.84
N LEU A 549 39.63 -24.18 28.05
CA LEU A 549 39.21 -25.05 29.14
C LEU A 549 39.55 -26.54 28.88
N ARG A 550 39.46 -27.00 27.62
CA ARG A 550 39.72 -28.40 27.26
C ARG A 550 41.19 -28.79 27.38
N ALA A 551 42.12 -27.92 27.02
CA ALA A 551 43.55 -28.23 27.02
C ALA A 551 44.07 -28.69 28.41
N PRO A 552 43.89 -27.94 29.50
CA PRO A 552 44.31 -28.37 30.84
C PRO A 552 43.49 -29.57 31.32
N LEU A 553 42.19 -29.63 31.01
CA LEU A 553 41.33 -30.77 31.38
C LEU A 553 41.82 -32.08 30.77
N ASN A 554 42.15 -32.08 29.48
CA ASN A 554 42.67 -33.25 28.77
C ASN A 554 44.03 -33.69 29.33
N SER A 555 44.89 -32.74 29.71
CA SER A 555 46.16 -33.02 30.37
C SER A 555 45.96 -33.68 31.74
N ILE A 556 45.06 -33.14 32.57
CA ILE A 556 44.70 -33.70 33.88
C ILE A 556 44.18 -35.13 33.72
N LEU A 557 43.20 -35.32 32.82
CA LEU A 557 42.57 -36.61 32.58
C LEU A 557 43.56 -37.65 32.05
N GLY A 558 44.47 -37.23 31.17
CA GLY A 558 45.52 -38.08 30.61
C GLY A 558 46.49 -38.60 31.67
N TRP A 559 47.02 -37.72 32.51
CA TRP A 559 47.93 -38.11 33.60
C TRP A 559 47.22 -38.91 34.69
N ALA A 560 45.98 -38.56 35.03
CA ALA A 560 45.19 -39.30 36.01
C ALA A 560 44.94 -40.74 35.56
N ARG A 561 44.58 -40.97 34.29
CA ARG A 561 44.42 -42.32 33.72
C ARG A 561 45.72 -43.12 33.68
N LEU A 562 46.87 -42.46 33.48
CA LEU A 562 48.18 -43.14 33.50
C LEU A 562 48.57 -43.55 34.92
N LEU A 563 48.29 -42.72 35.92
CA LEU A 563 48.46 -43.04 37.34
C LEU A 563 47.54 -44.19 37.77
N GLU A 564 46.27 -44.16 37.36
CA GLU A 564 45.27 -45.21 37.65
C GLU A 564 45.71 -46.60 37.16
N LYS A 565 46.37 -46.67 36.00
CA LYS A 565 46.87 -47.92 35.42
C LYS A 565 48.04 -48.55 36.21
N GLY A 566 48.64 -47.84 37.16
CA GLY A 566 49.65 -48.37 38.09
C GLY A 566 50.97 -48.82 37.44
N LYS A 567 51.27 -48.38 36.21
CA LYS A 567 52.48 -48.79 35.44
C LYS A 567 53.60 -47.73 35.41
N LEU A 568 53.45 -46.63 36.15
CA LEU A 568 54.42 -45.54 36.17
C LEU A 568 55.48 -45.79 37.25
N ASP A 569 56.74 -45.46 36.96
CA ASP A 569 57.78 -45.39 37.98
C ASP A 569 57.53 -44.21 38.95
N ASP A 570 58.25 -44.19 40.06
CA ASP A 570 58.02 -43.22 41.14
C ASP A 570 58.33 -41.77 40.70
N ALA A 571 59.34 -41.60 39.83
CA ALA A 571 59.71 -40.31 39.26
C ALA A 571 58.64 -39.76 38.31
N THR A 572 58.07 -40.61 37.45
CA THR A 572 57.02 -40.26 36.49
C THR A 572 55.69 -40.07 37.21
N SER A 573 55.41 -40.82 38.27
CA SER A 573 54.24 -40.60 39.12
C SER A 573 54.28 -39.23 39.81
N LYS A 574 55.42 -38.84 40.39
CA LYS A 574 55.60 -37.47 40.92
C LYS A 574 55.39 -36.41 39.85
N LYS A 575 55.99 -36.59 38.66
CA LYS A 575 55.81 -35.66 37.53
C LYS A 575 54.36 -35.57 37.06
N ALA A 576 53.64 -36.70 37.02
CA ALA A 576 52.22 -36.75 36.67
C ALA A 576 51.38 -35.94 37.67
N ILE A 577 51.59 -36.14 38.99
CA ILE A 577 50.90 -35.39 40.04
C ILE A 577 51.20 -33.90 39.94
N THR A 578 52.47 -33.50 39.80
CA THR A 578 52.85 -32.09 39.63
C THR A 578 52.19 -31.48 38.38
N THR A 579 52.09 -32.24 37.29
CA THR A 579 51.45 -31.78 36.06
C THR A 579 49.94 -31.64 36.21
N ILE A 580 49.27 -32.56 36.92
CA ILE A 580 47.85 -32.46 37.25
C ILE A 580 47.59 -31.19 38.06
N VAL A 581 48.30 -31.01 39.18
CA VAL A 581 48.13 -29.84 40.06
C VAL A 581 48.31 -28.54 39.29
N ARG A 582 49.39 -28.43 38.50
CA ARG A 582 49.65 -27.23 37.70
C ARG A 582 48.53 -26.93 36.69
N ASN A 583 48.00 -27.96 36.03
CA ASN A 583 46.90 -27.77 35.07
C ASN A 583 45.57 -27.45 35.77
N SER A 584 45.32 -27.99 36.96
CA SER A 584 44.15 -27.64 37.78
C SER A 584 44.21 -26.18 38.24
N GLU A 585 45.37 -25.71 38.69
CA GLU A 585 45.57 -24.30 39.06
C GLU A 585 45.44 -23.35 37.86
N ALA A 586 45.94 -23.77 36.68
CA ALA A 586 45.78 -22.99 35.45
C ALA A 586 44.31 -22.91 35.02
N GLN A 587 43.57 -24.02 35.11
CA GLN A 587 42.13 -24.05 34.79
C GLN A 587 41.31 -23.20 35.76
N ASN A 588 41.63 -23.22 37.06
CA ASN A 588 40.93 -22.38 38.04
C ASN A 588 41.12 -20.88 37.76
N ARG A 589 42.35 -20.46 37.47
CA ARG A 589 42.62 -19.07 37.04
C ARG A 589 41.84 -18.69 35.79
N LEU A 590 41.76 -19.58 34.81
CA LEU A 590 40.99 -19.35 33.58
C LEU A 590 39.49 -19.16 33.85
N ILE A 591 38.93 -19.92 34.80
CA ILE A 591 37.53 -19.77 35.23
C ILE A 591 37.31 -18.43 35.94
N GLU A 592 38.21 -18.04 36.84
CA GLU A 592 38.16 -16.74 37.53
C GLU A 592 38.23 -15.58 36.53
N ASP A 593 39.18 -15.61 35.60
CA ASP A 593 39.33 -14.62 34.54
C ASP A 593 38.05 -14.50 33.69
N LEU A 594 37.39 -15.64 33.39
CA LEU A 594 36.13 -15.65 32.64
C LEU A 594 34.96 -15.05 33.40
N LEU A 595 34.87 -15.31 34.70
CA LEU A 595 33.85 -14.70 35.57
C LEU A 595 34.04 -13.20 35.67
N ASP A 596 35.29 -12.73 35.73
CA ASP A 596 35.60 -11.31 35.74
C ASP A 596 35.28 -10.64 34.40
N VAL A 597 35.61 -11.26 33.27
CA VAL A 597 35.19 -10.79 31.93
C VAL A 597 33.66 -10.74 31.83
N SER A 598 32.95 -11.76 32.33
CA SER A 598 31.49 -11.76 32.33
C SER A 598 30.89 -10.64 33.20
N ARG A 599 31.52 -10.32 34.34
CA ARG A 599 31.13 -9.18 35.19
C ARG A 599 31.41 -7.84 34.54
N ILE A 600 32.51 -7.72 33.79
CA ILE A 600 32.85 -6.53 33.00
C ILE A 600 31.80 -6.30 31.90
N ILE A 601 31.51 -7.32 31.09
CA ILE A 601 30.56 -7.23 29.97
C ILE A 601 29.15 -6.91 30.46
N SER A 602 28.73 -7.49 31.60
CA SER A 602 27.42 -7.23 32.19
C SER A 602 27.35 -5.91 32.98
N GLY A 603 28.44 -5.14 33.05
CA GLY A 603 28.52 -3.89 33.82
C GLY A 603 28.40 -4.07 35.34
N LYS A 604 28.56 -5.30 35.84
CA LYS A 604 28.42 -5.68 37.25
C LYS A 604 29.74 -5.75 38.01
N LEU A 605 30.88 -5.52 37.36
CA LEU A 605 32.17 -5.49 38.05
C LEU A 605 32.19 -4.33 39.04
N ARG A 606 32.15 -4.66 40.33
CA ARG A 606 32.34 -3.69 41.41
C ARG A 606 33.79 -3.73 41.83
N LEU A 607 34.50 -2.63 41.63
CA LEU A 607 35.86 -2.45 42.13
C LEU A 607 35.79 -2.07 43.60
N GLU A 608 36.41 -2.86 44.48
CA GLU A 608 36.65 -2.43 45.86
C GLU A 608 37.84 -1.48 45.87
N VAL A 609 37.55 -0.19 45.98
CA VAL A 609 38.57 0.86 46.06
C VAL A 609 38.98 1.01 47.52
N MET A 610 40.22 0.63 47.83
CA MET A 610 40.81 0.78 49.17
C MET A 610 42.20 1.42 49.10
N THR A 611 42.58 2.12 50.17
CA THR A 611 43.91 2.72 50.28
C THR A 611 44.94 1.62 50.56
N ILE A 612 45.84 1.39 49.61
CA ILE A 612 46.93 0.41 49.73
C ILE A 612 48.27 1.12 49.93
N LYS A 613 49.19 0.48 50.67
CA LYS A 613 50.59 0.92 50.75
C LYS A 613 51.35 0.34 49.55
N PRO A 614 51.86 1.17 48.61
CA PRO A 614 52.52 0.69 47.40
C PRO A 614 53.70 -0.25 47.69
N ILE A 615 54.39 -0.04 48.82
CA ILE A 615 55.52 -0.85 49.25
C ILE A 615 55.18 -2.35 49.36
N ASN A 616 53.98 -2.70 49.87
CA ASN A 616 53.57 -4.08 50.05
C ASN A 616 53.34 -4.80 48.70
N VAL A 617 52.82 -4.06 47.71
CA VAL A 617 52.61 -4.59 46.36
C VAL A 617 53.94 -4.80 45.66
N VAL A 618 54.88 -3.86 45.82
CA VAL A 618 56.24 -3.96 45.26
C VAL A 618 57.00 -5.12 45.92
N GLU A 619 56.90 -5.31 47.23
CA GLU A 619 57.53 -6.45 47.92
C GLU A 619 56.97 -7.80 47.48
N SER A 620 55.64 -7.95 47.40
CA SER A 620 55.01 -9.17 46.87
C SER A 620 55.41 -9.45 45.41
N ALA A 621 55.47 -8.41 44.58
CA ALA A 621 55.94 -8.55 43.20
C ALA A 621 57.40 -9.01 43.19
N LEU A 622 58.29 -8.37 43.95
CA LEU A 622 59.69 -8.73 44.07
C LEU A 622 59.88 -10.16 44.57
N GLU A 623 59.15 -10.60 45.59
CA GLU A 623 59.19 -11.98 46.09
C GLU A 623 58.74 -13.00 45.02
N THR A 624 57.76 -12.64 44.20
CA THR A 624 57.28 -13.49 43.11
C THR A 624 58.33 -13.69 42.02
N VAL A 625 59.10 -12.64 41.68
CA VAL A 625 60.14 -12.73 40.62
C VAL A 625 61.50 -13.20 41.14
N ARG A 626 61.75 -13.10 42.46
CA ARG A 626 63.05 -13.41 43.09
C ARG A 626 63.58 -14.81 42.75
N PRO A 627 62.79 -15.90 42.80
CA PRO A 627 63.31 -17.23 42.47
C PRO A 627 63.77 -17.35 41.01
N ALA A 628 63.10 -16.65 40.09
CA ALA A 628 63.47 -16.63 38.67
C ALA A 628 64.69 -15.75 38.37
N ALA A 629 64.86 -14.66 39.12
CA ALA A 629 66.04 -13.80 39.07
C ALA A 629 67.28 -14.52 39.62
N GLU A 630 67.15 -15.15 40.79
CA GLU A 630 68.21 -15.96 41.41
C GLU A 630 68.63 -17.14 40.53
N ALA A 631 67.67 -17.84 39.90
CA ALA A 631 67.95 -18.91 38.95
C ALA A 631 68.72 -18.44 37.69
N LYS A 632 68.65 -17.14 37.37
CA LYS A 632 69.38 -16.50 36.27
C LYS A 632 70.63 -15.72 36.71
N GLY A 633 70.90 -15.65 38.02
CA GLY A 633 72.02 -14.89 38.59
C GLY A 633 71.90 -13.38 38.46
N ILE A 634 70.68 -12.84 38.40
CA ILE A 634 70.36 -11.41 38.28
C ILE A 634 69.98 -10.83 39.64
#